data_AF-A0A562II68-F1
#
_entry.id   AF-A0A562II68-F1
#
_cell.length_a   1.000
_cell.length_b   1.000
_cell.length_c   1.000
_cell.angle_alpha   90.00
_cell.angle_beta   90.00
_cell.angle_gamma   90.00
#
_symmetry.space_group_name_H-M   'P 1'
#
loop_
_entity.id
_entity.type
_entity.pdbx_description
1 polymer ?
#
loop_
_entity_poly.entity_id
_entity_poly.type
_entity_poly.pdbx_seq_one_letter_code
_entity_poly.pdbx_strand_id
1 'polypeptide(L)'
;MFRRSGGADPGRDGARVPSPWAAAPAPYGFGPVGSAPWLPQPPGWDRYAADRQAADPDSALTLTRTALPLRDSCWRGRPAEVTWLDTPADALAFRRGPDGPVCLVNLGDAPVDWRPYGERMLLSSSRAHSGALPAPVDGLAELTRRRTPRAAPSVRRIGASDTTAAEAPNLDNVQPIGCILDP
;
A
#
# COMPACT_ATOMS: atom_id res chain seq x y z
N MET A 1 22.02 -7.69 -3.60
CA MET A 1 22.52 -6.30 -3.77
C MET A 1 22.78 -6.00 -5.23
N PHE A 2 22.35 -4.81 -5.66
CA PHE A 2 22.31 -4.33 -7.04
C PHE A 2 23.70 -4.04 -7.60
N ARG A 3 24.39 -5.07 -8.08
CA ARG A 3 25.79 -5.00 -8.55
C ARG A 3 26.06 -3.89 -9.59
N ARG A 4 25.05 -3.48 -10.35
CA ARG A 4 25.18 -2.46 -11.39
C ARG A 4 25.00 -1.01 -10.89
N SER A 5 24.31 -0.80 -9.76
CA SER A 5 24.09 0.56 -9.21
C SER A 5 24.91 0.84 -7.94
N GLY A 6 25.68 -0.12 -7.46
CA GLY A 6 26.43 0.03 -6.20
C GLY A 6 25.53 0.24 -4.97
N GLY A 7 24.26 -0.20 -5.04
CA GLY A 7 23.29 0.00 -3.97
C GLY A 7 22.49 1.30 -4.03
N ALA A 8 22.71 2.14 -5.05
CA ALA A 8 21.95 3.40 -5.23
C ALA A 8 20.50 3.20 -5.70
N ASP A 9 20.23 2.05 -6.32
CA ASP A 9 18.89 1.65 -6.77
C ASP A 9 18.54 0.32 -6.10
N PRO A 10 17.48 0.24 -5.27
CA PRO A 10 17.02 -1.01 -4.66
C PRO A 10 16.52 -1.99 -5.73
N GLY A 11 16.13 -1.49 -6.90
CA GLY A 11 15.74 -2.28 -8.04
C GLY A 11 14.39 -2.97 -7.92
N ARG A 12 14.24 -4.06 -8.68
CA ARG A 12 12.96 -4.77 -8.83
C ARG A 12 12.79 -6.02 -7.96
N ASP A 13 13.83 -6.41 -7.23
CA ASP A 13 13.82 -7.70 -6.52
C ASP A 13 12.90 -7.68 -5.30
N GLY A 14 12.68 -6.52 -4.69
CA GLY A 14 11.70 -6.37 -3.60
C GLY A 14 10.27 -6.78 -4.02
N ALA A 15 9.89 -6.50 -5.28
CA ALA A 15 8.59 -6.88 -5.82
C ALA A 15 8.53 -8.34 -6.35
N ARG A 16 9.62 -9.11 -6.19
CA ARG A 16 9.75 -10.49 -6.67
C ARG A 16 9.99 -11.49 -5.54
N VAL A 17 9.99 -11.00 -4.30
CA VAL A 17 10.07 -11.83 -3.10
C VAL A 17 8.95 -12.88 -3.18
N PRO A 18 9.26 -14.17 -3.03
CA PRO A 18 8.26 -15.24 -3.08
C PRO A 18 7.13 -15.04 -2.06
N SER A 19 5.89 -15.08 -2.55
CA SER A 19 4.70 -14.80 -1.74
C SER A 19 4.55 -15.77 -0.57
N PRO A 20 4.08 -15.30 0.60
CA PRO A 20 3.74 -16.17 1.71
C PRO A 20 2.32 -16.72 1.48
N TRP A 21 2.20 -18.03 1.36
CA TRP A 21 0.90 -18.69 1.19
C TRP A 21 0.34 -19.20 2.52
N ALA A 22 1.22 -19.66 3.41
CA ALA A 22 0.87 -20.25 4.69
C ALA A 22 1.60 -19.56 5.86
N ALA A 23 0.90 -19.37 6.98
CA ALA A 23 1.46 -18.88 8.24
C ALA A 23 2.26 -19.99 8.94
N ALA A 24 3.35 -20.40 8.30
CA ALA A 24 4.27 -21.46 8.71
C ALA A 24 5.71 -20.97 8.56
N PRO A 25 6.72 -21.67 9.11
CA PRO A 25 8.12 -21.33 8.88
C PRO A 25 8.48 -21.22 7.38
N ALA A 26 9.54 -20.46 7.06
CA ALA A 26 10.05 -20.33 5.70
C ALA A 26 10.20 -21.71 5.03
N PRO A 27 9.72 -21.90 3.78
CA PRO A 27 9.42 -20.85 2.81
C PRO A 27 7.97 -20.33 2.81
N TYR A 28 7.25 -20.38 3.94
CA TYR A 28 5.89 -19.84 4.10
C TYR A 28 4.89 -20.47 3.11
N GLY A 29 5.02 -21.77 2.87
CA GLY A 29 4.19 -22.50 1.89
C GLY A 29 4.49 -22.20 0.42
N PHE A 30 5.54 -21.44 0.10
CA PHE A 30 5.94 -21.16 -1.28
C PHE A 30 6.54 -22.38 -1.99
N GLY A 31 7.26 -23.22 -1.25
CA GLY A 31 7.91 -24.43 -1.75
C GLY A 31 7.99 -25.50 -0.67
N PRO A 32 8.66 -26.63 -0.95
CA PRO A 32 8.84 -27.71 0.03
C PRO A 32 9.50 -27.20 1.32
N VAL A 33 9.12 -27.80 2.46
CA VAL A 33 9.73 -27.49 3.76
C VAL A 33 11.23 -27.74 3.70
N GLY A 34 12.03 -26.78 4.18
CA GLY A 34 13.49 -26.84 4.14
C GLY A 34 14.12 -26.40 2.81
N SER A 35 13.33 -26.07 1.78
CA SER A 35 13.84 -25.47 0.55
C SER A 35 14.14 -23.98 0.71
N ALA A 36 15.13 -23.49 -0.03
CA ALA A 36 15.45 -22.07 -0.13
C ALA A 36 14.87 -21.49 -1.42
N PRO A 37 13.96 -20.50 -1.36
CA PRO A 37 13.48 -19.80 -2.55
C PRO A 37 14.60 -19.01 -3.24
N TRP A 38 14.39 -18.63 -4.51
CA TRP A 38 15.41 -17.93 -5.31
C TRP A 38 15.71 -16.49 -4.81
N LEU A 39 14.86 -15.94 -3.96
CA LEU A 39 15.06 -14.67 -3.27
C LEU A 39 14.76 -14.83 -1.76
N PRO A 40 15.49 -14.12 -0.90
CA PRO A 40 15.26 -14.18 0.54
C PRO A 40 13.90 -13.60 0.90
N GLN A 41 13.14 -14.33 1.72
CA GLN A 41 11.90 -13.84 2.29
C GLN A 41 12.20 -13.05 3.57
N PRO A 42 11.60 -11.86 3.77
CA PRO A 42 11.82 -11.05 4.97
C PRO A 42 11.43 -11.77 6.27
N PRO A 43 12.00 -11.38 7.42
CA PRO A 43 11.48 -11.81 8.71
C PRO A 43 10.00 -11.40 8.89
N GLY A 44 9.21 -12.26 9.52
CA GLY A 44 7.78 -11.99 9.80
C GLY A 44 6.86 -12.05 8.58
N TRP A 45 7.32 -12.58 7.44
CA TRP A 45 6.53 -12.64 6.19
C TRP A 45 5.24 -13.46 6.32
N ASP A 46 5.19 -14.38 7.28
CA ASP A 46 4.00 -15.16 7.68
C ASP A 46 2.81 -14.28 8.10
N ARG A 47 3.03 -13.06 8.60
CA ARG A 47 1.92 -12.14 8.94
C ARG A 47 1.08 -11.71 7.73
N TYR A 48 1.67 -11.77 6.53
CA TYR A 48 1.01 -11.47 5.27
C TYR A 48 0.58 -12.73 4.50
N ALA A 49 0.70 -13.91 5.13
CA ALA A 49 0.35 -15.16 4.49
C ALA A 49 -1.10 -15.18 4.02
N ALA A 50 -1.34 -15.73 2.83
CA ALA A 50 -2.66 -15.74 2.21
C ALA A 50 -3.73 -16.46 3.06
N ASP A 51 -3.37 -17.54 3.76
CA ASP A 51 -4.27 -18.25 4.68
C ASP A 51 -4.68 -17.38 5.88
N ARG A 52 -3.72 -16.67 6.48
CA ARG A 52 -3.95 -15.74 7.59
C ARG A 52 -4.80 -14.56 7.16
N GLN A 53 -4.47 -13.94 6.02
CA GLN A 53 -5.23 -12.83 5.45
C GLN A 53 -6.65 -13.28 5.08
N ALA A 54 -6.83 -14.50 4.58
CA ALA A 54 -8.16 -15.04 4.24
C ALA A 54 -9.05 -15.29 5.47
N ALA A 55 -8.45 -15.54 6.65
CA ALA A 55 -9.18 -15.73 7.90
C ALA A 55 -9.48 -14.39 8.62
N ASP A 56 -8.81 -13.30 8.25
CA ASP A 56 -8.97 -12.00 8.86
C ASP A 56 -9.95 -11.11 8.05
N PRO A 57 -11.12 -10.75 8.62
CA PRO A 57 -12.10 -9.93 7.93
C PRO A 57 -11.65 -8.48 7.70
N ASP A 58 -10.70 -7.98 8.49
CA ASP A 58 -10.16 -6.62 8.40
C ASP A 58 -8.89 -6.56 7.52
N SER A 59 -8.57 -7.65 6.81
CA SER A 59 -7.36 -7.78 5.99
C SER A 59 -7.46 -7.12 4.61
N ALA A 60 -6.32 -6.78 4.01
CA ALA A 60 -6.25 -6.23 2.65
C ALA A 60 -6.79 -7.20 1.58
N LEU A 61 -6.63 -8.51 1.80
CA LEU A 61 -7.19 -9.54 0.92
C LEU A 61 -8.73 -9.54 0.99
N THR A 62 -9.29 -9.47 2.19
CA THR A 62 -10.75 -9.41 2.39
C THR A 62 -11.32 -8.12 1.82
N LEU A 63 -10.67 -6.97 2.07
CA LEU A 63 -11.02 -5.68 1.48
C LEU A 63 -11.11 -5.77 -0.06
N THR A 64 -10.08 -6.31 -0.70
CA THR A 64 -10.01 -6.43 -2.16
C THR A 64 -11.10 -7.35 -2.70
N ARG A 65 -11.34 -8.50 -2.04
CA ARG A 65 -12.41 -9.43 -2.41
C ARG A 65 -13.79 -8.79 -2.30
N THR A 66 -14.02 -7.96 -1.29
CA THR A 66 -15.28 -7.21 -1.11
C THR A 66 -15.43 -6.04 -2.09
N ALA A 67 -14.32 -5.40 -2.49
CA ALA A 67 -14.34 -4.30 -3.46
C ALA A 67 -14.68 -4.77 -4.89
N LEU A 68 -14.30 -5.99 -5.28
CA LEU A 68 -14.49 -6.49 -6.65
C LEU A 68 -15.98 -6.57 -7.06
N PRO A 69 -16.91 -7.13 -6.26
CA PRO A 69 -18.35 -7.05 -6.55
C PRO A 69 -18.88 -5.61 -6.61
N LEU A 70 -18.40 -4.71 -5.74
CA LEU A 70 -18.80 -3.29 -5.76
C LEU A 70 -18.36 -2.59 -7.04
N ARG A 71 -17.20 -2.96 -7.60
CA ARG A 71 -16.78 -2.47 -8.92
C ARG A 71 -17.80 -2.85 -10.00
N ASP A 72 -18.36 -4.06 -9.91
CA ASP A 72 -19.36 -4.53 -10.85
C ASP A 72 -20.68 -3.78 -10.69
N SER A 73 -21.21 -3.67 -9.48
CA SER A 73 -22.51 -3.06 -9.21
C SER A 73 -22.50 -1.52 -9.25
N CYS A 74 -21.42 -0.88 -8.79
CA CYS A 74 -21.38 0.56 -8.60
C CYS A 74 -20.64 1.29 -9.73
N TRP A 75 -19.72 0.64 -10.46
CA TRP A 75 -18.84 1.33 -11.42
C TRP A 75 -18.99 0.85 -12.87
N ARG A 76 -19.38 -0.41 -13.11
CA ARG A 76 -19.55 -0.93 -14.47
C ARG A 76 -20.73 -0.22 -15.16
N GLY A 77 -20.54 0.13 -16.44
CA GLY A 77 -21.58 0.75 -17.26
C GLY A 77 -21.81 2.24 -17.01
N ARG A 78 -21.20 2.82 -15.98
CA ARG A 78 -21.21 4.27 -15.75
C ARG A 78 -20.24 5.02 -16.67
N PRO A 79 -20.48 6.31 -16.94
CA PRO A 79 -19.51 7.17 -17.61
C PRO A 79 -18.12 7.09 -16.98
N ALA A 80 -17.09 7.19 -17.82
CA ALA A 80 -15.70 7.19 -17.36
C ALA A 80 -15.27 8.54 -16.74
N GLU A 81 -16.15 9.55 -16.80
CA GLU A 81 -15.90 10.89 -16.27
C GLU A 81 -15.57 10.84 -14.78
N VAL A 82 -14.51 11.55 -14.40
CA VAL A 82 -14.07 11.71 -13.01
C VAL A 82 -14.27 13.17 -12.63
N THR A 83 -15.05 13.42 -11.57
CA THR A 83 -15.20 14.75 -10.97
C THR A 83 -14.42 14.79 -9.66
N TRP A 84 -13.40 15.63 -9.57
CA TRP A 84 -12.69 15.89 -8.32
C TRP A 84 -13.58 16.71 -7.37
N LEU A 85 -13.55 16.38 -6.08
CA LEU A 85 -14.32 17.06 -5.04
C LEU A 85 -13.37 17.82 -4.11
N ASP A 86 -13.84 18.97 -3.60
CA ASP A 86 -13.06 19.76 -2.64
C ASP A 86 -12.82 18.98 -1.35
N THR A 87 -11.57 19.01 -0.89
CA THR A 87 -11.10 18.22 0.26
C THR A 87 -10.11 19.04 1.10
N PRO A 88 -9.93 18.71 2.39
CA PRO A 88 -8.77 19.15 3.15
C PRO A 88 -7.45 18.80 2.42
N ALA A 89 -6.37 19.52 2.73
CA ALA A 89 -5.09 19.39 2.01
C ALA A 89 -4.53 17.94 1.96
N ASP A 90 -4.77 17.17 3.01
CA ASP A 90 -4.27 15.80 3.16
C ASP A 90 -5.35 14.75 2.87
N ALA A 91 -6.38 15.10 2.10
CA ALA A 91 -7.40 14.19 1.63
C ALA A 91 -7.60 14.31 0.12
N LEU A 92 -8.16 13.27 -0.48
CA LEU A 92 -8.46 13.22 -1.89
C LEU A 92 -9.82 12.57 -2.11
N ALA A 93 -10.71 13.25 -2.83
CA ALA A 93 -12.03 12.73 -3.14
C ALA A 93 -12.36 12.91 -4.63
N PHE A 94 -12.97 11.88 -5.21
CA PHE A 94 -13.48 11.94 -6.58
C PHE A 94 -14.74 11.11 -6.77
N ARG A 95 -15.61 11.57 -7.68
CA ARG A 95 -16.83 10.88 -8.12
C ARG A 95 -16.65 10.35 -9.53
N ARG A 96 -17.30 9.23 -9.87
CA ARG A 96 -17.27 8.65 -11.22
C ARG A 96 -18.62 8.61 -11.91
N GLY A 97 -18.82 9.53 -12.86
CA GLY A 97 -20.12 9.88 -13.43
C GLY A 97 -20.92 10.85 -12.52
N PRO A 98 -21.92 11.58 -13.05
CA PRO A 98 -22.66 12.61 -12.30
C PRO A 98 -23.31 12.10 -11.00
N ASP A 99 -23.91 10.90 -11.06
CA ASP A 99 -24.61 10.25 -9.93
C ASP A 99 -23.88 8.99 -9.45
N GLY A 100 -22.55 8.99 -9.61
CA GLY A 100 -21.70 7.85 -9.29
C GLY A 100 -21.26 7.78 -7.84
N PRO A 101 -20.68 6.64 -7.43
CA PRO A 101 -20.05 6.51 -6.12
C PRO A 101 -18.86 7.47 -5.99
N VAL A 102 -18.61 7.90 -4.75
CA VAL A 102 -17.45 8.71 -4.38
C VAL A 102 -16.38 7.83 -3.76
N CYS A 103 -15.13 8.03 -4.16
CA CYS A 103 -13.97 7.49 -3.49
C CYS A 103 -13.33 8.62 -2.67
N LEU A 104 -13.17 8.42 -1.37
CA LEU A 104 -12.47 9.33 -0.46
C LEU A 104 -11.25 8.63 0.11
N VAL A 105 -10.10 9.30 0.11
CA VAL A 105 -8.82 8.79 0.59
C VAL A 105 -8.26 9.78 1.62
N ASN A 106 -7.90 9.30 2.81
CA ASN A 106 -7.22 10.09 3.83
C ASN A 106 -5.72 9.80 3.79
N LEU A 107 -4.92 10.85 3.55
CA LEU A 107 -3.47 10.80 3.48
C LEU A 107 -2.81 11.57 4.64
N GLY A 108 -3.61 12.20 5.51
CA GLY A 108 -3.17 13.00 6.63
C GLY A 108 -3.08 12.23 7.95
N ASP A 109 -2.64 12.92 9.00
CA ASP A 109 -2.52 12.39 10.36
C ASP A 109 -3.78 12.60 11.22
N ALA A 110 -4.77 13.33 10.69
CA ALA A 110 -6.04 13.59 11.34
C ALA A 110 -7.19 12.83 10.66
N PRO A 111 -8.24 12.43 11.42
CA PRO A 111 -9.45 11.88 10.82
C PRO A 111 -10.16 12.88 9.89
N VAL A 112 -10.76 12.38 8.81
CA VAL A 112 -11.53 13.17 7.84
C VAL A 112 -13.02 12.82 7.94
N ASP A 113 -13.89 13.83 8.05
CA ASP A 113 -15.34 13.62 8.01
C ASP A 113 -15.76 13.21 6.59
N TRP A 114 -16.36 12.03 6.45
CA TRP A 114 -16.77 11.51 5.15
C TRP A 114 -18.20 11.92 4.75
N ARG A 115 -19.02 12.38 5.70
CA ARG A 115 -20.44 12.69 5.48
C ARG A 115 -20.71 13.78 4.42
N PRO A 116 -19.84 14.77 4.19
CA PRO A 116 -20.01 15.71 3.09
C PRO A 116 -19.92 15.08 1.69
N TYR A 117 -19.41 13.85 1.58
CA TYR A 117 -19.09 13.19 0.31
C TYR A 117 -20.08 12.08 -0.07
N GLY A 118 -21.04 11.77 0.80
CA GLY A 118 -22.06 10.77 0.53
C GLY A 118 -22.90 10.43 1.76
N GLU A 119 -24.03 9.77 1.54
CA GLU A 119 -24.98 9.43 2.59
C GLU A 119 -24.63 8.14 3.32
N ARG A 120 -23.98 7.20 2.61
CA ARG A 120 -23.70 5.86 3.12
C ARG A 120 -22.33 5.36 2.69
N MET A 121 -21.61 4.77 3.64
CA MET A 121 -20.37 4.06 3.38
C MET A 121 -20.64 2.63 2.89
N LEU A 122 -20.16 2.31 1.69
CA LEU A 122 -20.28 0.98 1.08
C LEU A 122 -19.11 0.07 1.45
N LEU A 123 -17.91 0.63 1.56
CA LEU A 123 -16.69 -0.10 1.90
C LEU A 123 -15.65 0.86 2.49
N SER A 124 -14.86 0.39 3.46
CA SER A 124 -13.65 1.09 3.90
C SER A 124 -12.54 0.09 4.24
N SER A 125 -11.30 0.51 4.04
CA SER A 125 -10.10 -0.25 4.41
C SER A 125 -9.77 -0.23 5.90
N SER A 126 -10.44 0.62 6.66
CA SER A 126 -10.36 0.67 8.11
C SER A 126 -11.76 0.80 8.68
N ARG A 127 -11.93 0.46 9.96
CA ARG A 127 -13.20 0.69 10.62
C ARG A 127 -13.41 2.20 10.76
N ALA A 128 -14.23 2.78 9.89
CA ALA A 128 -14.66 4.16 10.04
C ALA A 128 -15.53 4.26 11.30
N HIS A 129 -15.10 5.06 12.28
CA HIS A 129 -15.84 5.27 13.50
C HIS A 129 -16.71 6.51 13.32
N SER A 130 -18.02 6.39 13.54
CA SER A 130 -18.92 7.52 13.81
C SER A 130 -18.78 8.75 12.89
N GLY A 131 -18.76 8.54 11.56
CA GLY A 131 -18.68 9.65 10.60
C GLY A 131 -17.26 10.10 10.21
N ALA A 132 -16.21 9.49 10.77
CA ALA A 132 -14.83 9.82 10.45
C ALA A 132 -14.08 8.66 9.79
N LEU A 133 -13.42 8.95 8.68
CA LEU A 133 -12.39 8.10 8.09
C LEU A 133 -11.09 8.35 8.88
N PRO A 134 -10.55 7.36 9.61
CA PRO A 134 -9.38 7.58 10.45
C PRO A 134 -8.14 7.91 9.62
N ALA A 135 -7.15 8.49 10.29
CA ALA A 135 -5.79 8.59 9.76
C ALA A 135 -5.18 7.20 9.59
N PRO A 136 -4.14 7.06 8.75
CA PRO A 136 -3.29 5.87 8.75
C PRO A 136 -2.82 5.54 10.18
N VAL A 137 -3.13 4.34 10.66
CA VAL A 137 -2.48 3.82 11.87
C VAL A 137 -1.14 3.20 11.48
N ASP A 138 -0.08 3.63 12.17
CA ASP A 138 1.30 3.15 12.14
C ASP A 138 1.95 3.02 10.75
N GLY A 139 2.68 4.08 10.38
CA GLY A 139 3.66 4.06 9.29
C GLY A 139 3.91 5.45 8.72
N LEU A 140 4.61 6.30 9.48
CA LEU A 140 5.28 7.54 9.05
C LEU A 140 5.23 7.78 7.52
N ALA A 141 4.33 8.65 7.10
CA ALA A 141 4.40 9.33 5.81
C ALA A 141 5.54 10.36 5.86
N GLU A 142 6.80 9.94 6.08
CA GLU A 142 7.95 10.79 5.83
C GLU A 142 8.41 10.60 4.38
N LEU A 143 7.58 11.03 3.42
CA LEU A 143 8.06 11.34 2.07
C LEU A 143 8.78 12.69 2.08
N THR A 144 9.72 12.90 3.00
CA THR A 144 10.69 13.99 2.82
C THR A 144 11.66 13.53 1.73
N ARG A 145 11.33 13.87 0.47
CA ARG A 145 12.40 14.07 -0.50
C ARG A 145 13.27 15.19 0.07
N ARG A 146 14.34 14.84 0.79
CA ARG A 146 15.50 15.73 0.89
C ARG A 146 16.07 15.83 -0.51
N ARG A 147 15.52 16.76 -1.29
CA ARG A 147 16.09 17.20 -2.53
C ARG A 147 17.29 18.06 -2.14
N THR A 148 18.42 17.43 -1.82
CA THR A 148 19.69 18.14 -1.78
C THR A 148 19.92 18.73 -3.17
N PRO A 149 20.17 20.05 -3.32
CA PRO A 149 20.55 20.61 -4.60
C PRO A 149 21.81 19.89 -5.08
N ARG A 150 21.76 19.23 -6.23
CA ARG A 150 22.95 18.61 -6.82
C ARG A 150 23.88 19.70 -7.30
N ALA A 151 24.94 19.96 -6.54
CA ALA A 151 26.12 20.66 -7.05
C ALA A 151 26.72 19.86 -8.23
N ALA A 152 27.20 20.57 -9.25
CA ALA A 152 27.78 19.98 -10.45
C ALA A 152 28.98 19.06 -10.13
N PRO A 153 29.15 17.93 -10.83
CA PRO A 153 30.18 16.96 -10.47
C PRO A 153 31.58 17.43 -10.90
N SER A 154 32.49 17.56 -9.93
CA SER A 154 33.93 17.52 -10.14
C SER A 154 34.46 16.12 -9.83
N VAL A 155 35.15 15.53 -10.80
CA VAL A 155 35.71 14.16 -10.79
C VAL A 155 36.82 13.99 -9.75
N ARG A 156 36.78 12.93 -8.92
CA ARG A 156 37.98 12.27 -8.32
C ARG A 156 37.75 10.76 -8.03
N ARG A 157 38.87 10.01 -8.00
CA ARG A 157 39.06 8.54 -8.05
C ARG A 157 38.86 7.79 -6.71
N ILE A 158 38.33 6.56 -6.86
CA ILE A 158 38.55 5.23 -6.22
C ILE A 158 39.23 5.13 -4.84
N GLY A 159 38.59 4.38 -3.91
CA GLY A 159 39.18 3.73 -2.73
C GLY A 159 38.23 2.67 -2.15
N ALA A 160 38.75 1.58 -1.59
CA ALA A 160 38.09 0.28 -1.41
C ALA A 160 37.33 0.05 -0.07
N SER A 161 36.35 -0.86 -0.16
CA SER A 161 35.79 -1.86 0.80
C SER A 161 35.57 -1.52 2.28
N ASP A 162 34.32 -1.74 2.75
CA ASP A 162 34.01 -2.66 3.85
C ASP A 162 32.53 -3.12 3.79
N THR A 163 32.28 -4.38 4.15
CA THR A 163 31.02 -5.11 3.93
C THR A 163 30.16 -5.09 5.19
N THR A 164 28.95 -4.54 5.12
CA THR A 164 27.93 -4.66 6.18
C THR A 164 26.64 -5.21 5.59
N ALA A 165 25.98 -6.11 6.34
CA ALA A 165 24.78 -6.84 5.95
C ALA A 165 23.66 -5.90 5.46
N ALA A 166 23.06 -6.25 4.31
CA ALA A 166 22.01 -5.46 3.68
C ALA A 166 20.63 -5.78 4.31
N GLU A 167 19.99 -4.73 4.80
CA GLU A 167 18.64 -4.72 5.36
C GLU A 167 17.59 -4.97 4.26
N ALA A 168 16.61 -5.84 4.55
CA ALA A 168 15.51 -6.16 3.63
C ALA A 168 14.53 -4.98 3.50
N PRO A 169 13.90 -4.77 2.33
CA PRO A 169 12.96 -3.67 2.15
C PRO A 169 11.75 -3.81 3.08
N ASN A 170 11.42 -2.74 3.79
CA ASN A 170 10.25 -2.69 4.66
C ASN A 170 8.96 -2.65 3.82
N LEU A 171 8.21 -3.76 3.84
CA LEU A 171 6.90 -3.93 3.19
C LEU A 171 5.72 -3.69 4.16
N ASP A 172 5.94 -3.01 5.30
CA ASP A 172 4.88 -2.46 6.16
C ASP A 172 3.94 -1.48 5.41
N ASN A 173 4.27 -1.11 4.17
CA ASN A 173 3.70 0.04 3.47
C ASN A 173 2.56 -0.29 2.48
N VAL A 174 1.68 -1.24 2.81
CA VAL A 174 0.48 -1.50 1.98
C VAL A 174 -0.75 -1.30 2.84
N GLN A 175 -1.24 -0.06 2.96
CA GLN A 175 -2.64 0.17 3.32
C GLN A 175 -3.19 1.32 2.46
N PRO A 176 -4.09 1.04 1.49
CA PRO A 176 -4.89 2.10 0.92
C PRO A 176 -5.87 2.57 2.00
N ILE A 177 -5.82 3.83 2.43
CA ILE A 177 -6.80 4.38 3.36
C ILE A 177 -7.86 5.11 2.57
N GLY A 178 -9.02 4.49 2.47
CA GLY A 178 -10.13 5.09 1.75
C GLY A 178 -11.43 4.38 1.95
N CYS A 179 -12.49 5.01 1.45
CA CYS A 179 -13.82 4.45 1.43
C CYS A 179 -14.53 4.70 0.10
N ILE A 180 -15.48 3.83 -0.21
CA ILE A 180 -16.44 4.01 -1.29
C ILE A 180 -17.76 4.43 -0.64
N LEU A 181 -18.32 5.53 -1.13
CA LEU A 181 -19.56 6.13 -0.63
C LEU A 181 -20.63 6.11 -1.72
N ASP A 182 -21.87 5.94 -1.30
CA ASP A 182 -23.07 6.23 -2.10
C ASP A 182 -23.32 7.75 -2.05
N PRO A 183 -23.59 8.42 -3.19
CA PRO A 183 -23.90 9.84 -3.23
C PRO A 183 -25.09 10.24 -2.37
#